data_AF-A0A838QWY9-F1
#
_entry.id   AF-A0A838QWY9-F1
#
_cell.length_a   1.000
_cell.length_b   1.000
_cell.length_c   1.000
_cell.angle_alpha   90.00
_cell.angle_beta   90.00
_cell.angle_gamma   90.00
#
_symmetry.space_group_name_H-M   'P 1'
#
loop_
_entity.id
_entity.type
_entity.pdbx_description
1 polymer ?
#
loop_
_entity_poly.entity_id
_entity_poly.type
_entity_poly.pdbx_seq_one_letter_code
_entity_poly.pdbx_strand_id
1 'polypeptide(L)'
;MTGRTSEQVTSASHPEGNRGPDEDAVQRAKQEIQSLVQEVVDLSRSEIEEGEFFAAMLDKAIAALAAIGGVVWTIEEGQPYKLQYQVNLQQTGLAASQQSQMQHSRLLAQIAKRGEPVLVAPHSGAGGDEEGEEAAANPTEYLLVVAPIKTDRGVDGLVE
;
A
#
# COMPACT_ATOMS: atom_id res chain seq x y z
N MET A 1 36.44 -11.43 -65.49
CA MET A 1 36.71 -10.92 -64.12
C MET A 1 35.77 -9.75 -63.90
N THR A 2 34.78 -9.73 -63.01
CA THR A 2 34.33 -10.63 -61.93
C THR A 2 32.93 -10.07 -61.60
N GLY A 3 31.84 -10.83 -61.75
CA GLY A 3 31.12 -11.40 -60.61
C GLY A 3 29.77 -10.71 -60.38
N ARG A 4 28.67 -11.42 -60.67
CA ARG A 4 27.31 -11.12 -60.20
C ARG A 4 27.24 -11.49 -58.72
N THR A 5 26.67 -10.64 -57.86
CA THR A 5 25.87 -11.08 -56.70
C THR A 5 24.84 -10.01 -56.38
N SER A 6 23.58 -10.38 -56.59
CA SER A 6 22.42 -9.75 -55.96
C SER A 6 22.39 -10.21 -54.50
N GLU A 7 22.55 -9.29 -53.55
CA GLU A 7 22.21 -9.56 -52.16
C GLU A 7 20.92 -8.82 -51.82
N GLN A 8 19.84 -9.61 -51.83
CA GLN A 8 18.61 -9.31 -51.12
C GLN A 8 18.97 -9.07 -49.66
N VAL A 9 18.90 -7.81 -49.21
CA VAL A 9 18.84 -7.54 -47.78
C VAL A 9 17.42 -7.91 -47.36
N THR A 10 17.32 -9.08 -46.75
CA THR A 10 16.09 -9.65 -46.23
C THR A 10 15.49 -8.67 -45.22
N SER A 11 14.23 -8.32 -45.44
CA SER A 11 13.42 -7.55 -44.51
C SER A 11 13.26 -8.38 -43.25
N ALA A 12 14.01 -8.06 -42.19
CA ALA A 12 13.77 -8.61 -40.86
C ALA A 12 12.48 -7.98 -40.30
N SER A 13 11.35 -8.54 -40.68
CA SER A 13 10.07 -8.33 -40.02
C SER A 13 10.20 -8.85 -38.58
N HIS A 14 10.58 -7.97 -37.65
CA HIS A 14 10.33 -8.21 -36.23
C HIS A 14 8.82 -8.12 -36.01
N PRO A 15 8.13 -9.20 -35.60
CA PRO A 15 6.81 -9.01 -35.02
C PRO A 15 7.07 -8.44 -33.61
N GLU A 16 6.88 -7.13 -33.46
CA GLU A 16 6.60 -6.53 -32.16
C GLU A 16 5.27 -7.12 -31.66
N GLY A 17 5.35 -8.32 -31.09
CA GLY A 17 4.27 -8.93 -30.36
C GLY A 17 4.09 -8.13 -29.08
N ASN A 18 3.15 -7.19 -29.09
CA ASN A 18 2.54 -6.60 -27.92
C ASN A 18 1.99 -7.73 -27.03
N ARG A 19 2.84 -8.33 -26.19
CA ARG A 19 2.41 -9.29 -25.18
C ARG A 19 1.81 -8.50 -24.04
N GLY A 20 0.48 -8.31 -24.11
CA GLY A 20 -0.29 -8.07 -22.91
C GLY A 20 0.01 -9.13 -21.84
N PRO A 21 -0.29 -8.85 -20.57
CA PRO A 21 -0.04 -9.80 -19.49
C PRO A 21 -0.69 -11.15 -19.83
N ASP A 22 0.05 -12.24 -19.58
CA ASP A 22 -0.41 -13.62 -19.76
C ASP A 22 -1.76 -13.81 -19.03
N GLU A 23 -2.81 -14.14 -19.78
CA GLU A 23 -4.17 -14.27 -19.23
C GLU A 23 -4.21 -15.28 -18.08
N ASP A 24 -3.44 -16.38 -18.17
CA ASP A 24 -3.37 -17.38 -17.11
C ASP A 24 -2.72 -16.81 -15.85
N ALA A 25 -1.68 -15.98 -16.01
CA ALA A 25 -1.05 -15.29 -14.88
C ALA A 25 -2.00 -14.29 -14.22
N VAL A 26 -2.79 -13.56 -15.01
CA VAL A 26 -3.80 -12.63 -14.51
C VAL A 26 -4.91 -13.39 -13.74
N GLN A 27 -5.37 -14.53 -14.25
CA GLN A 27 -6.38 -15.33 -13.54
C GLN A 27 -5.84 -15.90 -12.23
N ARG A 28 -4.60 -16.40 -12.21
CA ARG A 28 -3.95 -16.87 -10.98
C ARG A 28 -3.85 -15.75 -9.93
N ALA A 29 -3.35 -14.58 -10.31
CA ALA A 29 -3.25 -13.44 -9.39
C ALA A 29 -4.62 -13.02 -8.83
N LYS A 30 -5.69 -13.03 -9.64
CA LYS A 30 -7.04 -12.74 -9.17
C LYS A 30 -7.53 -13.76 -8.14
N GLN A 31 -7.27 -15.04 -8.36
CA GLN A 31 -7.64 -16.11 -7.43
C GLN A 31 -6.89 -15.98 -6.10
N GLU A 32 -5.60 -15.65 -6.14
CA GLU A 32 -4.80 -15.39 -4.94
C GLU A 32 -5.36 -14.21 -4.12
N ILE A 33 -5.68 -13.09 -4.78
CA ILE A 33 -6.32 -11.93 -4.12
C ILE A 33 -7.66 -12.33 -3.50
N GLN A 34 -8.50 -13.09 -4.22
CA GLN A 34 -9.79 -13.54 -3.70
C GLN A 34 -9.64 -14.47 -2.48
N SER A 35 -8.64 -15.35 -2.48
CA SER A 35 -8.32 -16.21 -1.34
C SER A 35 -7.93 -15.39 -0.11
N LEU A 36 -7.02 -14.43 -0.27
CA LEU A 36 -6.59 -13.54 0.82
C LEU A 36 -7.76 -12.75 1.41
N VAL A 37 -8.63 -12.20 0.56
CA VAL A 37 -9.85 -11.51 1.01
C VAL A 37 -10.76 -12.45 1.79
N GLN A 38 -10.97 -13.67 1.30
CA GLN A 38 -11.83 -14.64 1.98
C GLN A 38 -11.29 -15.03 3.36
N GLU A 39 -9.97 -15.18 3.50
CA GLU A 39 -9.34 -15.46 4.80
C GLU A 39 -9.58 -14.34 5.82
N VAL A 40 -9.55 -13.07 5.38
CA VAL A 40 -9.86 -11.92 6.26
C VAL A 40 -11.34 -11.87 6.61
N VAL A 41 -12.24 -12.24 5.68
CA VAL A 41 -13.68 -12.36 5.95
C VAL A 41 -13.99 -13.47 6.95
N ASP A 42 -13.31 -14.61 6.84
CA ASP A 42 -13.49 -15.71 7.78
C ASP A 42 -12.97 -15.32 9.18
N LEU A 43 -11.84 -14.62 9.23
CA LEU A 43 -11.29 -14.04 10.46
C LEU A 43 -12.25 -13.01 11.09
N SER A 44 -12.96 -12.19 10.29
CA SER A 44 -13.90 -11.22 10.84
C SER A 44 -15.18 -11.85 11.40
N ARG A 45 -15.40 -13.15 11.15
CA ARG A 45 -16.58 -13.90 11.62
C ARG A 45 -16.25 -14.86 12.76
N SER A 46 -14.98 -15.02 13.12
CA SER A 46 -14.58 -15.86 14.23
C SER A 46 -14.80 -15.17 15.58
N GLU A 47 -14.93 -15.97 16.63
CA GLU A 47 -15.01 -15.48 18.02
C GLU A 47 -13.60 -15.23 18.56
N ILE A 48 -12.95 -14.17 18.07
CA ILE A 48 -11.62 -13.71 18.52
C ILE A 48 -11.69 -12.30 19.07
N GLU A 49 -10.71 -11.91 19.88
CA GLU A 49 -10.63 -10.54 20.37
C GLU A 49 -10.17 -9.56 19.27
N GLU A 50 -10.54 -8.29 19.40
CA GLU A 50 -10.24 -7.24 18.42
C GLU A 50 -8.73 -7.12 18.14
N GLY A 51 -7.90 -7.18 19.18
CA GLY A 51 -6.44 -7.14 19.03
C GLY A 51 -5.88 -8.34 18.27
N GLU A 52 -6.45 -9.54 18.47
CA GLU A 52 -6.07 -10.74 17.73
C GLU A 52 -6.51 -10.65 16.26
N PHE A 53 -7.70 -10.08 16.01
CA PHE A 53 -8.17 -9.80 14.66
C PHE A 53 -7.20 -8.86 13.92
N PHE A 54 -6.83 -7.71 14.52
CA PHE A 54 -5.92 -6.77 13.90
C PHE A 54 -4.54 -7.37 13.65
N ALA A 55 -4.04 -8.18 14.58
CA ALA A 55 -2.77 -8.88 14.40
C ALA A 55 -2.81 -9.83 13.19
N ALA A 56 -3.78 -10.73 13.15
CA ALA A 56 -3.88 -11.71 12.08
C ALA A 56 -4.21 -11.08 10.71
N MET A 57 -5.03 -10.03 10.68
CA MET A 57 -5.33 -9.29 9.45
C MET A 57 -4.10 -8.55 8.92
N LEU A 58 -3.36 -7.86 9.79
CA LEU A 58 -2.17 -7.11 9.38
C LEU A 58 -1.05 -8.05 8.91
N ASP A 59 -0.82 -9.18 9.59
CA ASP A 59 0.18 -10.17 9.19
C ASP A 59 -0.10 -10.72 7.78
N LYS A 60 -1.37 -10.98 7.46
CA LYS A 60 -1.79 -11.39 6.11
C LYS A 60 -1.53 -10.30 5.07
N ALA A 61 -1.86 -9.04 5.39
CA ALA A 61 -1.61 -7.90 4.51
C ALA A 61 -0.11 -7.71 4.23
N ILE A 62 0.73 -7.77 5.27
CA ILE A 62 2.19 -7.66 5.17
C ILE A 62 2.75 -8.77 4.28
N ALA A 63 2.32 -10.02 4.50
CA ALA A 63 2.77 -11.16 3.70
C ALA A 63 2.36 -11.02 2.23
N ALA A 64 1.11 -10.63 1.96
CA ALA A 64 0.58 -10.46 0.61
C ALA A 64 1.28 -9.34 -0.16
N LEU A 65 1.62 -8.24 0.52
CA LEU A 65 2.27 -7.08 -0.09
C LEU A 65 3.80 -7.17 -0.08
N ALA A 66 4.36 -8.20 0.56
CA ALA A 66 5.78 -8.29 0.89
C ALA A 66 6.30 -7.00 1.57
N ALA A 67 5.48 -6.42 2.46
CA ALA A 67 5.78 -5.18 3.14
C ALA A 67 6.85 -5.38 4.22
N ILE A 68 7.61 -4.32 4.55
CA ILE A 68 8.60 -4.36 5.62
C ILE A 68 7.95 -4.38 7.02
N GLY A 69 6.72 -3.88 7.12
CA GLY A 69 5.94 -3.73 8.34
C GLY A 69 4.55 -3.18 8.04
N GLY A 70 3.82 -2.86 9.10
CA GLY A 70 2.49 -2.27 8.99
C GLY A 70 1.96 -1.80 10.34
N VAL A 71 0.88 -1.03 10.31
CA VAL A 71 0.27 -0.44 11.50
C VAL A 71 -1.25 -0.43 11.39
N VAL A 72 -1.93 -0.68 12.51
CA VAL A 72 -3.36 -0.41 12.68
C VAL A 72 -3.55 0.72 13.68
N TRP A 73 -4.19 1.79 13.20
CA TRP A 73 -4.59 2.95 13.98
C TRP A 73 -6.11 2.96 14.15
N THR A 74 -6.60 3.24 15.36
CA THR A 74 -8.03 3.55 15.58
C THR A 74 -8.23 5.01 15.92
N ILE A 75 -9.38 5.53 15.51
CA ILE A 75 -9.82 6.90 15.71
C ILE A 75 -10.98 6.86 16.70
N GLU A 76 -10.83 7.58 17.81
CA GLU A 76 -11.92 7.85 18.74
C GLU A 76 -12.24 9.34 18.69
N GLU A 77 -13.52 9.71 18.78
CA GLU A 77 -13.95 11.10 18.64
C GLU A 77 -13.28 11.99 19.69
N GLY A 78 -12.58 13.03 19.22
CA GLY A 78 -11.85 13.98 20.09
C GLY A 78 -10.57 13.43 20.72
N GLN A 79 -10.12 12.23 20.35
CA GLN A 79 -8.85 11.64 20.81
C GLN A 79 -7.83 11.57 19.66
N PRO A 80 -6.53 11.62 19.97
CA PRO A 80 -5.48 11.32 18.99
C PRO A 80 -5.56 9.86 18.52
N TYR A 81 -4.94 9.57 17.38
CA TYR A 81 -4.86 8.20 16.87
C TYR A 81 -4.25 7.26 17.88
N LYS A 82 -4.94 6.15 18.12
CA LYS A 82 -4.50 5.11 19.03
C LYS A 82 -3.88 3.98 18.22
N LEU A 83 -2.64 3.66 18.55
CA LEU A 83 -1.92 2.52 18.01
C LEU A 83 -2.52 1.23 18.59
N GLN A 84 -3.18 0.41 17.77
CA GLN A 84 -3.75 -0.86 18.21
C GLN A 84 -2.77 -2.01 17.99
N TYR A 85 -2.13 -2.04 16.82
CA TYR A 85 -1.19 -3.08 16.46
C TYR A 85 -0.12 -2.54 15.52
N GLN A 86 1.10 -3.05 15.61
CA GLN A 86 2.19 -2.69 14.71
C GLN A 86 3.14 -3.87 14.52
N VAL A 87 3.73 -3.92 13.33
CA VAL A 87 4.83 -4.82 12.98
C VAL A 87 5.96 -3.97 12.39
N ASN A 88 7.16 -4.11 12.95
CA ASN A 88 8.39 -3.47 12.46
C ASN A 88 8.38 -1.93 12.30
N LEU A 89 7.46 -1.19 12.95
CA LEU A 89 7.40 0.27 12.81
C LEU A 89 8.73 0.97 13.14
N GLN A 90 9.47 0.49 14.14
CA GLN A 90 10.78 1.04 14.51
C GLN A 90 11.82 0.92 13.38
N GLN A 91 11.71 -0.09 12.53
CA GLN A 91 12.63 -0.31 11.40
C GLN A 91 12.40 0.68 10.25
N THR A 92 11.27 1.39 10.25
CA THR A 92 10.96 2.41 9.23
C THR A 92 11.75 3.70 9.41
N GLY A 93 12.33 3.91 10.60
CA GLY A 93 13.01 5.16 10.97
C GLY A 93 12.05 6.32 11.32
N LEU A 94 10.73 6.15 11.22
CA LEU A 94 9.75 7.21 11.48
C LEU A 94 9.90 7.83 12.88
N ALA A 95 10.18 6.99 13.89
CA ALA A 95 10.34 7.43 15.27
C ALA A 95 11.64 8.23 15.54
N ALA A 96 12.59 8.26 14.60
CA ALA A 96 13.88 8.91 14.79
C ALA A 96 13.82 10.44 14.77
N SER A 97 12.73 11.02 14.23
CA SER A 97 12.54 12.46 14.12
C SER A 97 11.14 12.88 14.55
N GLN A 98 11.06 13.87 15.43
CA GLN A 98 9.77 14.45 15.85
C GLN A 98 9.07 15.13 14.67
N GLN A 99 9.83 15.78 13.78
CA GLN A 99 9.29 16.42 12.58
C GLN A 99 8.65 15.38 11.65
N SER A 100 9.32 14.24 11.42
CA SER A 100 8.79 13.16 10.60
C SER A 100 7.49 12.59 11.17
N GLN A 101 7.41 12.41 12.49
CA GLN A 101 6.17 11.98 13.16
C GLN A 101 5.03 13.01 12.99
N MET A 102 5.34 14.30 13.07
CA MET A 102 4.35 15.36 12.84
C MET A 102 3.86 15.39 11.38
N GLN A 103 4.76 15.27 10.40
CA GLN A 103 4.38 15.24 8.99
C GLN A 103 3.52 14.00 8.65
N HIS A 104 3.89 12.84 9.19
CA HIS A 104 3.17 11.59 9.01
C HIS A 104 1.80 11.59 9.70
N SER A 105 1.70 12.10 10.93
CA SER A 105 0.39 12.23 11.60
C SER A 105 -0.57 13.16 10.83
N ARG A 106 -0.08 14.25 10.23
CA ARG A 106 -0.89 15.11 9.35
C ARG A 106 -1.32 14.38 8.08
N LEU A 107 -0.44 13.57 7.50
CA LEU A 107 -0.76 12.71 6.37
C LEU A 107 -1.91 11.75 6.71
N LEU A 108 -1.81 11.02 7.82
CA LEU A 108 -2.88 10.12 8.28
C LEU A 108 -4.20 10.90 8.51
N ALA A 109 -4.13 12.12 9.05
CA ALA A 109 -5.30 12.97 9.23
C ALA A 109 -5.97 13.39 7.91
N GLN A 110 -5.19 13.71 6.89
CA GLN A 110 -5.73 14.01 5.57
C GLN A 110 -6.38 12.78 4.94
N ILE A 111 -5.77 11.60 5.08
CA ILE A 111 -6.29 10.34 4.53
C ILE A 111 -7.58 9.93 5.24
N ALA A 112 -7.62 9.98 6.57
CA ALA A 112 -8.82 9.70 7.34
C ALA A 112 -9.97 10.66 6.99
N LYS A 113 -9.67 11.95 6.80
CA LYS A 113 -10.66 12.95 6.38
C LYS A 113 -11.20 12.69 4.97
N ARG A 114 -10.36 12.26 4.04
CA ARG A 114 -10.79 11.88 2.68
C ARG A 114 -11.61 10.59 2.70
N GLY A 115 -11.25 9.65 3.58
CA GLY A 115 -11.91 8.36 3.68
C GLY A 115 -11.70 7.51 2.43
N GLU A 116 -10.59 7.68 1.70
CA GLU A 116 -10.26 6.86 0.53
C GLU A 116 -8.88 6.22 0.69
N PRO A 117 -8.67 4.98 0.22
CA PRO A 117 -7.35 4.37 0.18
C PRO A 117 -6.38 5.15 -0.71
N VAL A 118 -5.10 5.20 -0.33
CA VAL A 118 -4.06 5.93 -1.07
C VAL A 118 -2.73 5.21 -1.06
N LEU A 119 -1.97 5.38 -2.14
CA LEU A 119 -0.55 5.04 -2.22
C LEU A 119 0.27 6.33 -2.08
N VAL A 120 1.18 6.37 -1.10
CA VAL A 120 2.03 7.55 -0.86
C VAL A 120 3.49 7.16 -1.07
N ALA A 121 4.10 7.69 -2.13
CA ALA A 121 5.50 7.43 -2.45
C ALA A 121 6.43 7.88 -1.30
N PRO A 122 7.64 7.30 -1.21
CA PRO A 122 8.69 7.77 -0.29
C PRO A 122 8.92 9.28 -0.42
N HIS A 123 9.21 9.95 0.70
CA HIS A 123 9.55 11.37 0.75
C HIS A 123 8.54 12.31 0.06
N SER A 124 7.26 11.92 0.03
CA SER A 124 6.21 12.62 -0.73
C SER A 124 4.96 12.88 0.12
N GLY A 125 4.19 13.93 -0.21
CA GLY A 125 2.89 14.23 0.40
C GLY A 125 1.70 13.56 -0.28
N ALA A 126 0.52 13.57 0.36
CA ALA A 126 -0.76 13.12 -0.24
C ALA A 126 -1.41 14.17 -1.17
N GLY A 127 -0.59 14.96 -1.88
CA GLY A 127 -1.06 15.91 -2.91
C GLY A 127 -1.73 17.19 -2.37
N GLY A 128 -1.23 17.76 -1.27
CA GLY A 128 -1.63 19.09 -0.79
C GLY A 128 -0.66 20.20 -1.21
N ASP A 129 -1.12 21.45 -1.26
CA ASP A 129 -0.33 22.64 -1.62
C ASP A 129 0.60 23.15 -0.50
N GLU A 130 0.64 22.45 0.63
CA GLU A 130 1.46 22.81 1.79
C GLU A 130 2.90 22.36 1.56
N GLU A 131 3.85 23.30 1.53
CA GLU A 131 5.28 23.03 1.38
C GLU A 131 6.04 23.23 2.70
N GLY A 132 7.16 22.53 2.86
CA GLY A 132 8.06 22.70 3.99
C GLY A 132 7.73 21.83 5.22
N GLU A 133 8.19 22.27 6.39
CA GLU A 133 8.18 21.48 7.64
C GLU A 133 6.77 21.17 8.17
N GLU A 134 5.78 21.95 7.73
CA GLU A 134 4.38 21.80 8.14
C GLU A 134 3.57 20.87 7.23
N ALA A 135 4.13 20.48 6.08
CA ALA A 135 3.45 19.67 5.09
C ALA A 135 3.08 18.26 5.60
N ALA A 136 1.92 17.75 5.20
CA ALA A 136 1.57 16.35 5.34
C ALA A 136 2.40 15.49 4.37
N ALA A 137 3.24 14.61 4.90
CA ALA A 137 4.18 13.82 4.10
C ALA A 137 4.42 12.41 4.63
N ASN A 138 4.84 11.52 3.74
CA ASN A 138 5.51 10.27 4.03
C ASN A 138 7.01 10.56 4.14
N PRO A 139 7.59 10.60 5.35
CA PRO A 139 9.00 10.88 5.54
C PRO A 139 9.89 9.63 5.45
N THR A 140 9.30 8.46 5.17
CA THR A 140 10.01 7.19 5.16
C THR A 140 10.57 6.87 3.76
N GLU A 141 11.51 5.93 3.71
CA GLU A 141 12.05 5.37 2.45
C GLU A 141 11.08 4.39 1.75
N TYR A 142 9.90 4.14 2.34
CA TYR A 142 8.98 3.09 1.91
C TYR A 142 7.73 3.66 1.26
N LEU A 143 7.15 2.92 0.32
CA LEU A 143 5.82 3.20 -0.19
C LEU A 143 4.81 2.89 0.92
N LEU A 144 3.93 3.84 1.24
CA LEU A 144 2.81 3.60 2.16
C LEU A 144 1.57 3.16 1.38
N VAL A 145 0.88 2.13 1.89
CA VAL A 145 -0.41 1.66 1.38
C VAL A 145 -1.44 1.87 2.48
N VAL A 146 -2.11 3.02 2.48
CA VAL A 146 -3.00 3.41 3.58
C VAL A 146 -4.45 3.20 3.18
N ALA A 147 -5.20 2.46 3.99
CA ALA A 147 -6.61 2.18 3.78
C ALA A 147 -7.46 2.54 5.02
N PRO A 148 -8.52 3.36 4.86
CA PRO A 148 -9.43 3.66 5.97
C PRO A 148 -10.29 2.46 6.38
N ILE A 149 -10.40 2.23 7.69
CA ILE A 149 -11.39 1.34 8.30
C ILE A 149 -12.69 2.13 8.44
N LYS A 150 -13.74 1.67 7.76
CA LYS A 150 -15.03 2.37 7.68
C LYS A 150 -16.13 1.62 8.41
N THR A 151 -16.98 2.40 9.08
CA THR A 151 -18.26 1.95 9.61
C THR A 151 -19.37 2.88 9.12
N ASP A 152 -20.61 2.59 9.49
CA ASP A 152 -21.75 3.46 9.18
C ASP A 152 -21.62 4.86 9.80
N ARG A 153 -20.70 5.05 10.75
CA ARG A 153 -20.45 6.33 11.44
C ARG A 153 -19.38 7.17 10.76
N GLY A 154 -18.58 6.57 9.88
CA GLY A 154 -17.46 7.24 9.21
C GLY A 154 -16.19 6.39 9.23
N VAL A 155 -15.05 7.06 9.31
CA VAL A 155 -13.74 6.41 9.40
C VAL A 155 -13.38 6.23 10.87
N ASP A 156 -13.30 4.98 11.32
CA ASP A 156 -13.01 4.59 12.70
C ASP A 156 -11.54 4.15 12.88
N GLY A 157 -10.77 4.08 11.79
CA GLY A 157 -9.38 3.64 11.82
C GLY A 157 -8.67 3.78 10.48
N LEU A 158 -7.38 3.48 10.50
CA LEU A 158 -6.53 3.36 9.31
C LEU A 158 -5.69 2.09 9.45
N VAL A 159 -5.51 1.38 8.34
CA VAL A 159 -4.48 0.36 8.17
C VAL A 159 -3.43 0.95 7.25
N GLU A 160 -2.16 0.77 7.60
CA GLU A 160 -0.97 1.21 6.88
C GLU A 160 0.01 0.07 6.67
#